data_AF-A0A257GT49-F1
#
_entry.id   AF-A0A257GT49-F1
#
_cell.length_a   1.000
_cell.length_b   1.000
_cell.length_c   1.000
_cell.angle_alpha   90.00
_cell.angle_beta   90.00
_cell.angle_gamma   90.00
#
_symmetry.space_group_name_H-M   'P 1'
#
loop_
_entity.id
_entity.type
_entity.pdbx_description
1 polymer ?
#
loop_
_entity_poly.entity_id
_entity_poly.type
_entity_poly.pdbx_seq_one_letter_code
_entity_poly.pdbx_strand_id
1 'polypeptide(L)'
;MLWVLLLGAGFLVTGPRILQLPRYIKEPLLVAFSTASSEAAFPRTLDALDRFGVPRRIGSFVLPLGYSFNLDGSMMYMTFATIFIAQAYGIDLTLGQEILMLLTLMLTSKGMAAVPRASLVVISATLAMFGIPEAGLLLILGVDHFLDMGRTATNVVGNTVASVVIAKWEGG
;
A
#
# COMPACT_ATOMS: atom_id res chain seq x y z
N MET A 1 0.56 10.36 8.78
CA MET A 1 0.06 11.32 7.77
C MET A 1 -0.80 10.63 6.71
N LEU A 2 -0.30 9.64 5.96
CA LEU A 2 -1.09 8.99 4.90
C LEU A 2 -2.46 8.48 5.37
N TRP A 3 -2.52 7.75 6.50
CA TRP A 3 -3.79 7.19 6.96
C TRP A 3 -4.84 8.27 7.27
N VAL A 4 -4.40 9.44 7.74
CA VAL A 4 -5.28 10.60 7.95
C VAL A 4 -5.80 11.12 6.62
N LEU A 5 -4.95 11.17 5.58
CA LEU A 5 -5.36 11.56 4.23
C LEU A 5 -6.34 10.55 3.61
N LEU A 6 -6.09 9.25 3.76
CA LEU A 6 -6.98 8.19 3.28
C LEU A 6 -8.34 8.25 3.99
N LEU A 7 -8.35 8.36 5.32
CA LEU A 7 -9.58 8.50 6.10
C LEU A 7 -10.29 9.84 5.80
N GLY A 8 -9.53 10.91 5.56
CA GLY A 8 -10.06 12.22 5.17
C GLY A 8 -10.73 12.18 3.80
N ALA A 9 -10.08 11.58 2.79
CA ALA A 9 -10.65 11.37 1.47
C ALA A 9 -11.91 10.47 1.57
N GLY A 10 -11.82 9.40 2.35
CA GLY A 10 -12.97 8.55 2.66
C GLY A 10 -14.11 9.31 3.34
N PHE A 11 -13.80 10.25 4.24
CA PHE A 11 -14.79 11.07 4.96
C PHE A 11 -15.54 12.00 4.01
N LEU A 12 -14.87 12.59 3.01
CA LEU A 12 -15.52 13.44 2.01
C LEU A 12 -16.60 12.69 1.23
N VAL A 13 -16.41 11.39 0.98
CA VAL A 13 -17.40 10.57 0.28
C VAL A 13 -18.43 9.98 1.23
N THR A 14 -17.97 9.41 2.34
CA THR A 14 -18.77 8.52 3.21
C THR A 14 -19.39 9.23 4.41
N GLY A 15 -18.90 10.41 4.76
CA GLY A 15 -19.32 11.18 5.92
C GLY A 15 -18.68 10.68 7.22
N PRO A 16 -19.19 11.11 8.39
CA PRO A 16 -18.54 10.90 9.68
C PRO A 16 -18.45 9.43 10.13
N ARG A 17 -19.23 8.53 9.53
CA ARG A 17 -19.22 7.10 9.87
C ARG A 17 -17.84 6.46 9.66
N ILE A 18 -17.05 6.92 8.69
CA ILE A 18 -15.71 6.35 8.42
C ILE A 18 -14.70 6.58 9.54
N LEU A 19 -14.92 7.58 10.40
CA LEU A 19 -14.08 7.80 11.58
C LEU A 19 -14.17 6.65 12.58
N GLN A 20 -15.20 5.81 12.48
CA GLN A 20 -15.34 4.59 13.28
C GLN A 20 -14.58 3.41 12.66
N LEU A 21 -14.27 3.43 11.35
CA LEU A 21 -13.64 2.31 10.63
C LEU A 21 -12.36 1.80 11.31
N PRO A 22 -11.42 2.65 11.80
CA PRO A 22 -10.22 2.17 12.49
C PRO A 22 -10.50 1.24 13.68
N ARG A 23 -11.65 1.39 14.36
CA ARG A 23 -12.04 0.52 15.47
C ARG A 23 -12.39 -0.90 15.01
N TYR A 24 -12.97 -1.04 13.82
CA TYR A 24 -13.36 -2.33 13.25
C TYR A 24 -12.19 -3.09 12.65
N ILE A 25 -11.24 -2.38 12.05
CA ILE A 25 -10.11 -2.99 11.33
C ILE A 25 -8.86 -3.20 12.19
N LYS A 26 -8.89 -2.90 13.50
CA LYS A 26 -7.73 -3.04 14.40
C LYS A 26 -7.12 -4.45 14.37
N GLU A 27 -7.97 -5.48 14.44
CA GLU A 27 -7.51 -6.86 14.42
C GLU A 27 -6.92 -7.28 13.06
N PRO A 28 -7.59 -7.04 11.91
CA PRO A 28 -6.98 -7.22 10.59
C PRO A 28 -5.63 -6.51 10.43
N LEU A 29 -5.51 -5.27 10.94
CA LEU A 29 -4.26 -4.51 10.87
C LEU A 29 -3.14 -5.17 11.66
N LEU A 30 -3.43 -5.70 12.86
CA LEU A 30 -2.44 -6.43 13.65
C LEU A 30 -1.98 -7.70 12.94
N VAL A 31 -2.91 -8.46 12.33
CA VAL A 31 -2.57 -9.65 11.54
C VAL A 31 -1.70 -9.28 10.34
N ALA A 32 -2.11 -8.28 9.56
CA ALA A 32 -1.37 -7.81 8.39
C ALA A 32 0.03 -7.30 8.76
N PHE A 33 0.14 -6.53 9.84
CA PHE A 33 1.42 -6.03 10.35
C PHE A 33 2.31 -7.18 10.80
N SER A 34 1.80 -8.08 11.65
CA SER A 34 2.59 -9.18 12.22
C SER A 34 3.05 -10.22 11.19
N THR A 35 2.25 -10.46 10.16
CA THR A 35 2.53 -11.48 9.13
C THR A 35 3.17 -10.90 7.87
N ALA A 36 3.22 -9.56 7.75
CA ALA A 36 3.53 -8.85 6.52
C ALA A 36 2.70 -9.30 5.29
N SER A 37 1.52 -9.91 5.49
CA SER A 37 0.65 -10.39 4.41
C SER A 37 -0.78 -9.84 4.49
N SER A 38 -1.21 -9.14 3.43
CA SER A 38 -2.59 -8.68 3.27
C SER A 38 -3.56 -9.84 3.04
N GLU A 39 -3.08 -10.91 2.40
CA GLU A 39 -3.84 -12.13 2.14
C GLU A 39 -4.12 -12.88 3.44
N ALA A 40 -3.14 -12.97 4.35
CA ALA A 40 -3.35 -13.58 5.67
C ALA A 40 -4.40 -12.81 6.50
N ALA A 41 -4.47 -11.49 6.34
CA ALA A 41 -5.48 -10.65 7.00
C ALA A 41 -6.85 -10.70 6.30
N PHE A 42 -6.94 -11.18 5.06
CA PHE A 42 -8.14 -11.11 4.21
C PHE A 42 -9.43 -11.56 4.90
N PRO A 43 -9.50 -12.75 5.54
CA PRO A 43 -10.76 -13.22 6.13
C PRO A 43 -11.24 -12.29 7.24
N ARG A 44 -10.31 -11.84 8.09
CA ARG A 44 -10.60 -10.90 9.18
C ARG A 44 -10.99 -9.52 8.64
N THR A 45 -10.35 -9.06 7.57
CA THR A 45 -10.69 -7.80 6.89
C THR A 45 -12.12 -7.85 6.36
N LEU A 46 -12.50 -8.95 5.71
CA LEU A 46 -13.85 -9.13 5.17
C LEU A 46 -14.90 -9.13 6.28
N ASP A 47 -14.67 -9.85 7.37
CA ASP A 47 -15.60 -9.87 8.51
C ASP A 47 -15.65 -8.53 9.27
N ALA A 48 -14.55 -7.76 9.30
CA ALA A 48 -14.54 -6.41 9.84
C ALA A 48 -15.37 -5.44 8.99
N LEU A 49 -15.27 -5.54 7.66
CA LEU A 49 -16.05 -4.75 6.71
C LEU A 49 -17.55 -5.10 6.78
N ASP A 50 -17.89 -6.38 6.90
CA ASP A 50 -19.27 -6.85 7.07
C ASP A 50 -19.90 -6.26 8.35
N ARG A 51 -19.17 -6.33 9.48
CA ARG A 51 -19.57 -5.69 10.76
C ARG A 51 -19.68 -4.17 10.68
N PHE A 52 -18.86 -3.53 9.83
CA PHE A 52 -18.94 -2.09 9.61
C PHE A 52 -20.15 -1.70 8.75
N GLY A 53 -20.72 -2.64 7.98
CA GLY A 53 -21.89 -2.47 7.13
C GLY A 53 -21.60 -2.47 5.63
N VAL A 54 -20.39 -2.87 5.20
CA VAL A 54 -20.08 -3.07 3.78
C VAL A 54 -20.68 -4.41 3.33
N PRO A 55 -21.56 -4.44 2.32
CA PRO A 55 -22.13 -5.68 1.82
C PRO A 55 -21.04 -6.68 1.43
N ARG A 56 -21.17 -7.93 1.90
CA ARG A 56 -20.14 -8.96 1.70
C ARG A 56 -19.75 -9.15 0.23
N ARG A 57 -20.71 -9.00 -0.71
CA ARG A 57 -20.47 -9.04 -2.17
C ARG A 57 -19.50 -7.96 -2.65
N ILE A 58 -19.55 -6.76 -2.06
CA ILE A 58 -18.68 -5.63 -2.41
C ILE A 58 -17.30 -5.88 -1.80
N GLY A 59 -17.24 -6.21 -0.52
CA GLY A 59 -15.97 -6.51 0.15
C GLY A 59 -15.20 -7.66 -0.51
N SER A 60 -15.89 -8.75 -0.87
CA SER A 60 -15.27 -9.92 -1.52
C SER A 60 -14.79 -9.64 -2.95
N PHE A 61 -15.30 -8.59 -3.59
CA PHE A 61 -14.87 -8.17 -4.92
C PHE A 61 -13.75 -7.13 -4.86
N VAL A 62 -13.91 -6.10 -4.02
CA VAL A 62 -12.98 -4.97 -3.92
C VAL A 62 -11.66 -5.38 -3.27
N LEU A 63 -11.67 -6.21 -2.22
CA LEU A 63 -10.45 -6.57 -1.51
C LEU A 63 -9.44 -7.36 -2.38
N PRO A 64 -9.82 -8.45 -3.10
CA PRO A 64 -8.86 -9.16 -3.93
C PRO A 64 -8.29 -8.31 -5.07
N LEU A 65 -9.16 -7.50 -5.70
CA LEU A 65 -8.75 -6.55 -6.74
C LEU A 65 -7.76 -5.52 -6.17
N GLY A 66 -8.07 -4.98 -5.01
CA GLY A 66 -7.26 -4.00 -4.30
C GLY A 66 -5.90 -4.53 -3.85
N TYR A 67 -5.79 -5.80 -3.45
CA TYR A 67 -4.50 -6.38 -3.09
C TYR A 67 -3.54 -6.52 -4.28
N SER A 68 -4.07 -6.54 -5.50
CA SER A 68 -3.25 -6.52 -6.71
C SER A 68 -2.99 -5.11 -7.22
N PHE A 69 -4.02 -4.25 -7.19
CA PHE A 69 -3.99 -2.96 -7.87
C PHE A 69 -3.92 -1.74 -6.95
N ASN A 70 -4.04 -1.90 -5.63
CA ASN A 70 -4.08 -0.82 -4.65
C ASN A 70 -3.08 -1.07 -3.51
N LEU A 71 -1.80 -0.97 -3.88
CA LEU A 71 -0.62 -1.21 -3.04
C LEU A 71 0.01 0.11 -2.56
N ASP A 72 -0.77 0.98 -1.92
CA ASP A 72 -0.37 2.34 -1.53
C ASP A 72 0.88 2.38 -0.63
N GLY A 73 0.92 1.53 0.39
CA GLY A 73 2.05 1.43 1.31
C GLY A 73 3.31 0.98 0.58
N SER A 74 3.20 -0.01 -0.30
CA SER A 74 4.31 -0.52 -1.08
C SER A 74 4.82 0.54 -2.07
N MET A 75 3.91 1.25 -2.72
CA MET A 75 4.23 2.33 -3.65
C MET A 75 5.02 3.47 -3.00
N MET A 76 4.54 3.96 -1.86
CA MET A 76 5.25 5.00 -1.11
C MET A 76 6.64 4.52 -0.71
N TYR A 77 6.75 3.30 -0.17
CA TYR A 77 8.04 2.77 0.24
C TYR A 77 9.02 2.70 -0.92
N MET A 78 8.64 2.09 -2.06
CA MET A 78 9.56 1.94 -3.18
C MET A 78 10.02 3.29 -3.71
N THR A 79 9.11 4.27 -3.77
CA THR A 79 9.43 5.65 -4.14
C THR A 79 10.47 6.25 -3.19
N PHE A 80 10.16 6.30 -1.89
CA PHE A 80 11.06 6.91 -0.91
C PHE A 80 12.38 6.15 -0.78
N ALA A 81 12.36 4.82 -0.88
CA ALA A 81 13.55 3.99 -0.84
C ALA A 81 14.47 4.26 -2.04
N THR A 82 13.90 4.39 -3.24
CA THR A 82 14.68 4.64 -4.46
C THR A 82 15.32 6.03 -4.43
N ILE A 83 14.56 7.05 -4.02
CA ILE A 83 15.06 8.42 -3.84
C ILE A 83 16.12 8.47 -2.73
N PHE A 84 15.88 7.79 -1.60
CA PHE A 84 16.85 7.69 -0.51
C PHE A 84 18.17 7.08 -0.98
N ILE A 85 18.13 6.00 -1.76
CA ILE A 85 19.34 5.38 -2.31
C ILE A 85 20.03 6.35 -3.27
N ALA A 86 19.30 7.02 -4.18
CA ALA A 86 19.89 8.03 -5.06
C ALA A 86 20.67 9.10 -4.26
N GLN A 87 20.05 9.64 -3.22
CA GLN A 87 20.65 10.64 -2.33
C GLN A 87 21.85 10.09 -1.56
N ALA A 88 21.80 8.83 -1.09
CA ALA A 88 22.91 8.19 -0.38
C ALA A 88 24.16 8.01 -1.28
N TYR A 89 23.97 7.85 -2.59
CA TYR A 89 25.04 7.80 -3.58
C TYR A 89 25.45 9.19 -4.12
N GLY A 90 24.81 10.27 -3.66
CA GLY A 90 25.05 11.62 -4.18
C GLY A 90 24.60 11.80 -5.64
N ILE A 91 23.60 11.02 -6.07
CA ILE A 91 23.01 11.14 -7.41
C ILE A 91 21.80 12.07 -7.32
N ASP A 92 21.96 13.28 -7.85
CA ASP A 92 20.88 14.25 -7.94
C ASP A 92 19.93 13.90 -9.09
N LEU A 93 18.65 13.69 -8.74
CA LEU A 93 17.59 13.51 -9.71
C LEU A 93 16.93 14.86 -9.99
N THR A 94 16.77 15.17 -11.27
CA THR A 94 15.93 16.30 -11.69
C THR A 94 14.47 16.02 -11.34
N LEU A 95 13.66 17.06 -11.17
CA LEU A 95 12.22 16.91 -10.94
C LEU A 95 11.53 16.06 -12.03
N GLY A 96 11.99 16.16 -13.29
CA GLY A 96 11.48 15.32 -14.38
C GLY A 96 11.80 13.84 -14.19
N GLN A 97 13.01 13.51 -13.70
CA GLN A 97 13.39 12.13 -13.38
C GLN A 97 12.61 11.61 -12.17
N GLU A 98 12.38 12.42 -11.13
CA GLU A 98 11.56 12.02 -9.99
C GLU A 98 10.11 11.72 -10.41
N ILE A 99 9.51 12.56 -11.25
CA ILE A 99 8.16 12.34 -11.80
C ILE A 99 8.12 11.07 -12.65
N LEU A 100 9.10 10.88 -13.55
CA LEU A 100 9.17 9.68 -14.37
C LEU A 100 9.33 8.42 -13.51
N MET A 101 10.18 8.48 -12.48
CA MET A 101 10.40 7.39 -11.53
C MET A 101 9.12 7.04 -10.79
N LEU A 102 8.40 8.04 -10.28
CA LEU A 102 7.09 7.88 -9.65
C LEU A 102 6.11 7.16 -10.57
N LEU A 103 6.00 7.60 -11.84
CA LEU A 103 5.10 6.99 -12.83
C LEU A 103 5.49 5.54 -13.16
N THR A 104 6.79 5.29 -13.33
CA THR A 104 7.31 3.94 -13.57
C THR A 104 6.97 3.03 -12.40
N LEU A 105 7.22 3.47 -11.16
CA LEU A 105 6.88 2.71 -9.95
C LEU A 105 5.38 2.47 -9.85
N MET A 106 4.55 3.47 -10.16
CA MET A 106 3.09 3.33 -10.15
C MET A 106 2.63 2.21 -11.08
N LEU A 107 3.21 2.14 -12.28
CA LEU A 107 2.91 1.10 -13.25
C LEU A 107 3.43 -0.27 -12.81
N THR A 108 4.70 -0.36 -12.42
CA THR A 108 5.36 -1.64 -12.09
C THR A 108 4.84 -2.28 -10.81
N SER A 109 4.35 -1.48 -9.85
CA SER A 109 3.78 -1.98 -8.59
C SER A 109 2.59 -2.93 -8.79
N LYS A 110 1.83 -2.77 -9.87
CA LYS A 110 0.65 -3.61 -10.15
C LYS A 110 1.01 -5.05 -10.51
N GLY A 111 2.27 -5.30 -10.89
CA GLY A 111 2.80 -6.63 -11.15
C GLY A 111 3.28 -7.40 -9.91
N MET A 112 3.22 -6.81 -8.71
CA MET A 112 3.83 -7.38 -7.51
C MET A 112 3.02 -8.46 -6.78
N ALA A 113 1.72 -8.56 -7.07
CA ALA A 113 0.75 -9.29 -6.26
C ALA A 113 1.08 -10.78 -6.01
N ALA A 114 1.88 -11.41 -6.87
CA ALA A 114 2.20 -12.84 -6.80
C ALA A 114 3.65 -13.18 -6.42
N VAL A 115 4.52 -12.18 -6.20
CA VAL A 115 5.96 -12.41 -6.04
C VAL A 115 6.40 -12.07 -4.60
N PRO A 116 6.93 -13.05 -3.82
CA PRO A 116 7.50 -12.77 -2.51
C PRO A 116 8.61 -11.72 -2.60
N ARG A 117 8.57 -10.70 -1.73
CA ARG A 117 9.53 -9.59 -1.72
C ARG A 117 9.64 -8.84 -3.07
N ALA A 118 8.54 -8.80 -3.83
CA ALA A 118 8.48 -8.09 -5.12
C ALA A 118 8.97 -6.64 -5.04
N SER A 119 8.76 -5.96 -3.91
CA SER A 119 9.18 -4.58 -3.69
C SER A 119 10.68 -4.38 -3.86
N LEU A 120 11.52 -5.32 -3.39
CA LEU A 120 12.97 -5.25 -3.56
C LEU A 120 13.38 -5.44 -5.02
N VAL A 121 12.69 -6.34 -5.74
CA VAL A 121 12.91 -6.56 -7.18
C VAL A 121 12.56 -5.31 -7.98
N VAL A 122 11.41 -4.69 -7.69
CA VAL A 122 10.97 -3.46 -8.34
C VAL A 122 11.91 -2.29 -8.05
N ILE A 123 12.39 -2.16 -6.80
CA ILE A 123 13.40 -1.15 -6.46
C ILE A 123 14.68 -1.39 -7.26
N SER A 124 15.22 -2.63 -7.27
CA SER A 124 16.44 -2.96 -8.02
C SER A 124 16.32 -2.58 -9.51
N ALA A 125 15.21 -2.98 -10.14
CA ALA A 125 14.94 -2.64 -11.54
C ALA A 125 14.82 -1.12 -11.77
N THR A 126 14.22 -0.40 -10.82
CA THR A 126 14.09 1.06 -10.90
C THR A 126 15.44 1.75 -10.71
N LEU A 127 16.29 1.30 -9.78
CA LEU A 127 17.64 1.82 -9.60
C LEU A 127 18.44 1.69 -10.90
N ALA A 128 18.44 0.50 -11.50
CA ALA A 128 19.11 0.24 -12.78
C ALA A 128 18.61 1.15 -13.91
N MET A 129 17.29 1.34 -14.02
CA MET A 129 16.67 2.18 -15.04
C MET A 129 17.12 3.65 -14.96
N PHE A 130 17.38 4.16 -13.74
CA PHE A 130 17.79 5.54 -13.49
C PHE A 130 19.31 5.69 -13.30
N GLY A 131 20.10 4.65 -13.61
CA GLY A 131 21.56 4.70 -13.50
C GLY A 131 22.08 4.74 -12.06
N ILE A 132 21.26 4.34 -11.09
CA ILE A 132 21.64 4.26 -9.68
C ILE A 132 22.19 2.85 -9.39
N PRO A 133 23.33 2.70 -8.70
CA PRO A 133 23.89 1.39 -8.40
C PRO A 133 22.92 0.51 -7.59
N GLU A 134 22.58 -0.67 -8.13
CA GLU A 134 21.68 -1.64 -7.48
C GLU A 134 22.21 -2.14 -6.14
N ALA A 135 23.54 -2.10 -5.94
CA ALA A 135 24.18 -2.40 -4.65
C ALA A 135 23.63 -1.53 -3.50
N GLY A 136 23.03 -0.37 -3.79
CA GLY A 136 22.36 0.47 -2.82
C GLY A 136 21.17 -0.18 -2.12
N LEU A 137 20.60 -1.24 -2.70
CA LEU A 137 19.56 -2.05 -2.05
C LEU A 137 20.01 -2.61 -0.70
N LEU A 138 21.32 -2.84 -0.52
CA LEU A 138 21.90 -3.32 0.74
C LEU A 138 21.71 -2.32 1.89
N LEU A 139 21.58 -1.03 1.59
CA LEU A 139 21.37 0.02 2.60
C LEU A 139 20.02 -0.12 3.32
N ILE A 140 19.01 -0.64 2.63
CA ILE A 140 17.65 -0.76 3.15
C ILE A 140 17.27 -2.20 3.52
N LEU A 141 18.04 -3.19 3.05
CA LEU A 141 17.73 -4.61 3.24
C LEU A 141 17.54 -5.00 4.71
N GLY A 142 18.35 -4.42 5.61
CA GLY A 142 18.26 -4.69 7.05
C GLY A 142 16.97 -4.18 7.71
N VAL A 143 16.35 -3.13 7.15
CA VAL A 143 15.11 -2.54 7.69
C VAL A 143 13.87 -2.94 6.88
N ASP A 144 14.04 -3.49 5.66
CA ASP A 144 12.95 -3.83 4.75
C ASP A 144 11.91 -4.72 5.43
N HIS A 145 12.32 -5.69 6.26
CA HIS A 145 11.38 -6.56 6.96
C HIS A 145 10.40 -5.77 7.85
N PHE A 146 10.91 -4.86 8.68
CA PHE A 146 10.07 -4.03 9.54
C PHE A 146 9.20 -3.06 8.73
N LEU A 147 9.75 -2.55 7.63
CA LEU A 147 8.99 -1.69 6.72
C LEU A 147 7.90 -2.48 5.99
N ASP A 148 8.08 -3.79 5.73
CA ASP A 148 7.07 -4.68 5.14
C ASP A 148 5.82 -4.76 5.98
N MET A 149 6.01 -4.96 7.28
CA MET A 149 4.92 -4.97 8.26
C MET A 149 4.08 -3.69 8.15
N GLY A 150 4.74 -2.52 8.11
CA GLY A 150 4.07 -1.22 7.99
C GLY A 150 3.39 -1.00 6.63
N ARG A 151 4.04 -1.42 5.54
CA ARG A 151 3.52 -1.36 4.16
C ARG A 151 2.23 -2.16 4.04
N THR A 152 2.25 -3.40 4.50
CA THR A 152 1.12 -4.33 4.44
C THR A 152 -0.06 -3.81 5.27
N ALA A 153 0.18 -3.35 6.49
CA ALA A 153 -0.87 -2.73 7.30
C ALA A 153 -1.50 -1.51 6.60
N THR A 154 -0.68 -0.67 5.96
CA THR A 154 -1.15 0.49 5.19
C THR A 154 -2.00 0.09 3.99
N ASN A 155 -1.60 -0.96 3.25
CA ASN A 155 -2.40 -1.50 2.15
C ASN A 155 -3.77 -1.99 2.64
N VAL A 156 -3.85 -2.63 3.80
CA VAL A 156 -5.14 -3.03 4.40
C VAL A 156 -6.00 -1.83 4.74
N VAL A 157 -5.44 -0.73 5.27
CA VAL A 157 -6.19 0.52 5.48
C VAL A 157 -6.72 1.09 4.16
N GLY A 158 -5.88 1.23 3.14
CA GLY A 158 -6.31 1.76 1.85
C GLY A 158 -7.44 0.94 1.22
N ASN A 159 -7.33 -0.38 1.26
CA ASN A 159 -8.32 -1.28 0.69
C ASN A 159 -9.63 -1.35 1.47
N THR A 160 -9.58 -1.22 2.81
CA THR A 160 -10.79 -1.12 3.63
C THR A 160 -11.52 0.20 3.39
N VAL A 161 -10.80 1.32 3.32
CA VAL A 161 -11.37 2.62 2.96
C VAL A 161 -12.00 2.58 1.57
N ALA A 162 -11.31 2.03 0.57
CA ALA A 162 -11.84 1.87 -0.78
C ALA A 162 -13.13 1.04 -0.79
N SER A 163 -13.16 -0.08 -0.05
CA SER A 163 -14.35 -0.93 0.05
C SER A 163 -15.55 -0.20 0.63
N VAL A 164 -15.35 0.65 1.65
CA VAL A 164 -16.40 1.48 2.24
C VAL A 164 -16.89 2.56 1.27
N VAL A 165 -15.97 3.20 0.54
CA VAL A 165 -16.30 4.21 -0.47
C VAL A 165 -17.16 3.61 -1.59
N ILE A 166 -16.75 2.47 -2.14
CA ILE A 166 -17.51 1.76 -3.18
C ILE A 166 -18.86 1.31 -2.65
N ALA A 167 -18.93 0.80 -1.41
CA ALA A 167 -20.20 0.40 -0.81
C ALA A 167 -21.22 1.54 -0.79
N LYS A 168 -20.79 2.75 -0.44
CA LYS A 168 -21.66 3.92 -0.45
C LYS A 168 -22.10 4.33 -1.86
N TRP A 169 -21.20 4.27 -2.85
CA TRP A 169 -21.55 4.57 -4.24
C TRP A 169 -22.57 3.60 -4.82
N GLU A 170 -22.54 2.33 -4.40
CA GLU A 170 -23.51 1.30 -4.79
C GLU A 170 -24.82 1.35 -3.98
N GLY A 171 -25.09 2.44 -3.26
CA GLY A 171 -26.33 2.64 -2.50
C GLY A 171 -26.40 1.90 -1.16
N GLY A 172 -25.25 1.48 -0.61
CA GLY A 172 -25.10 0.89 0.73
C GLY A 172 -24.81 1.90 1.85
#